data_AF-A0A1G1F575-F1
#
_entry.id   AF-A0A1G1F575-F1
#
_cell.length_a   1.000
_cell.length_b   1.000
_cell.length_c   1.000
_cell.angle_alpha   90.00
_cell.angle_beta   90.00
_cell.angle_gamma   90.00
#
_symmetry.space_group_name_H-M   'P 1'
#
loop_
_entity.id
_entity.type
_entity.pdbx_description
1 polymer ?
#
loop_
_entity_poly.entity_id
_entity_poly.type
_entity_poly.pdbx_seq_one_letter_code
_entity_poly.pdbx_strand_id
1 'polypeptide(L)'
;MRACSAVRSFNKMKRLSVFLLIVGLTVAACASYQEYAAERTARLRHMYPSGMSKEDVQAKWGDTRPDFSASRPSQGWGAYPSDYIAKKLGDREAVTGRRVEFVDRYWGPDGFLSLCYCWYFYDSSGRIVDAEWQYKRD
;
A
#
# COMPACT_ATOMS: atom_id res chain seq x y z
N MET A 1 -14.20 -44.31 39.39
CA MET A 1 -13.25 -43.38 38.71
C MET A 1 -13.67 -43.14 37.26
N ARG A 2 -14.60 -42.22 36.95
CA ARG A 2 -14.94 -41.87 35.54
C ARG A 2 -15.21 -40.37 35.30
N ALA A 3 -15.30 -39.53 36.34
CA ALA A 3 -15.63 -38.11 36.21
C ALA A 3 -14.47 -37.22 35.70
N CYS A 4 -13.21 -37.67 35.78
CA CYS A 4 -12.04 -36.82 35.50
C CYS A 4 -11.74 -36.63 34.00
N SER A 5 -12.28 -37.48 33.11
CA SER A 5 -11.98 -37.45 31.67
C SER A 5 -12.82 -36.40 30.90
N ALA A 6 -14.10 -36.24 31.27
CA ALA A 6 -15.03 -35.33 30.60
C ALA A 6 -14.65 -33.84 30.78
N VAL A 7 -14.19 -33.46 31.98
CA VAL A 7 -13.79 -32.08 32.30
C VAL A 7 -12.54 -31.64 31.51
N ARG A 8 -11.60 -32.57 31.26
CA ARG A 8 -10.41 -32.31 30.42
C ARG A 8 -10.76 -32.13 28.94
N SER A 9 -11.73 -32.89 28.42
CA SER A 9 -12.19 -32.78 27.03
C SER A 9 -12.94 -31.46 26.77
N PHE A 10 -13.79 -31.04 27.70
CA PHE A 10 -14.53 -29.77 27.61
C PHE A 10 -13.62 -28.54 27.63
N ASN A 11 -12.56 -28.55 28.44
CA ASN A 11 -11.56 -27.46 28.46
C ASN A 11 -10.70 -27.42 27.18
N LYS A 12 -10.41 -28.58 26.56
CA LYS A 12 -9.70 -28.63 25.26
C LYS A 12 -10.56 -28.12 24.11
N MET A 13 -11.86 -28.48 24.06
CA MET A 13 -12.79 -27.96 23.06
C MET A 13 -12.97 -26.44 23.18
N LYS A 14 -13.13 -25.90 24.39
CA LYS A 14 -13.20 -24.44 24.60
C LYS A 14 -11.94 -23.71 24.13
N ARG A 15 -10.76 -24.26 24.41
CA ARG A 15 -9.49 -23.69 23.94
C ARG A 15 -9.36 -23.75 22.42
N LEU A 16 -9.81 -24.84 21.79
CA LEU A 16 -9.82 -24.98 20.33
C LEU A 16 -10.80 -23.99 19.68
N SER A 17 -12.00 -23.84 20.24
CA SER A 17 -13.01 -22.89 19.75
C SER A 17 -12.53 -21.45 19.86
N VAL A 18 -11.92 -21.06 20.98
CA VAL A 18 -11.34 -19.71 21.16
C VAL A 18 -10.19 -19.48 20.17
N PHE A 19 -9.31 -20.46 19.98
CA PHE A 19 -8.22 -20.35 19.01
C PHE A 19 -8.74 -20.19 17.57
N LEU A 20 -9.74 -20.98 17.17
CA LEU A 20 -10.37 -20.87 15.85
C LEU A 20 -11.07 -19.51 15.65
N LEU A 21 -11.68 -18.97 16.71
CA LEU A 21 -12.31 -17.64 16.67
C LEU A 21 -11.27 -16.52 16.48
N ILE A 22 -10.14 -16.59 17.20
CA ILE A 22 -9.05 -15.61 17.06
C ILE A 22 -8.45 -15.68 15.66
N VAL A 23 -8.16 -16.88 15.15
CA VAL A 23 -7.64 -17.07 13.79
C VAL A 23 -8.64 -16.53 12.76
N GLY A 24 -9.93 -16.83 12.91
CA GLY A 24 -10.97 -16.32 12.01
C GLY A 24 -11.04 -14.79 11.98
N LEU A 25 -10.96 -14.13 13.14
CA LEU A 25 -10.96 -12.66 13.22
C LEU A 25 -9.71 -12.05 12.57
N THR A 26 -8.53 -12.66 12.76
CA THR A 26 -7.28 -12.15 12.14
C THR A 26 -7.31 -12.25 10.63
N VAL A 27 -7.79 -13.36 10.06
CA VAL A 27 -7.89 -13.53 8.61
C VAL A 27 -8.91 -12.55 8.00
N ALA A 28 -10.07 -12.38 8.64
CA ALA A 28 -11.08 -11.43 8.18
C ALA A 28 -10.58 -9.98 8.20
N ALA A 29 -9.85 -9.57 9.24
CA ALA A 29 -9.27 -8.24 9.33
C ALA A 29 -8.23 -8.01 8.21
N CYS A 30 -7.34 -8.97 7.95
CA CYS A 30 -6.37 -8.86 6.86
C CYS A 30 -7.02 -8.76 5.47
N ALA A 31 -8.04 -9.56 5.19
CA ALA A 31 -8.75 -9.51 3.92
C ALA A 31 -9.44 -8.15 3.71
N SER A 32 -10.13 -7.64 4.73
CA SER A 32 -10.79 -6.33 4.65
C SER A 32 -9.83 -5.17 4.42
N TYR A 33 -8.62 -5.26 4.98
CA TYR A 33 -7.58 -4.26 4.79
C TYR A 33 -7.06 -4.24 3.35
N GLN A 34 -6.77 -5.41 2.79
CA GLN A 34 -6.26 -5.54 1.42
C GLN A 34 -7.31 -5.09 0.39
N GLU A 35 -8.57 -5.48 0.57
CA GLU A 35 -9.66 -5.02 -0.29
C GLU A 35 -9.81 -3.49 -0.24
N TYR A 36 -9.75 -2.91 0.95
CA TYR A 36 -9.82 -1.46 1.11
C TYR A 36 -8.66 -0.75 0.40
N ALA A 37 -7.41 -1.18 0.62
CA ALA A 37 -6.25 -0.59 -0.04
C ALA A 37 -6.31 -0.70 -1.57
N ALA A 38 -6.83 -1.82 -2.09
CA ALA A 38 -7.05 -2.02 -3.52
C ALA A 38 -8.11 -1.07 -4.08
N GLU A 39 -9.26 -0.91 -3.40
CA GLU A 39 -10.32 0.02 -3.81
C GLU A 39 -9.82 1.47 -3.83
N ARG A 40 -9.07 1.88 -2.80
CA ARG A 40 -8.49 3.23 -2.71
C ARG A 40 -7.46 3.47 -3.81
N THR A 41 -6.61 2.49 -4.08
CA THR A 41 -5.67 2.55 -5.20
C THR A 41 -6.40 2.65 -6.54
N ALA A 42 -7.48 1.90 -6.74
CA ALA A 42 -8.29 1.99 -7.96
C ALA A 42 -8.92 3.38 -8.13
N ARG A 43 -9.44 3.97 -7.04
CA ARG A 43 -9.97 5.33 -7.04
C ARG A 43 -8.90 6.38 -7.33
N LEU A 44 -7.71 6.23 -6.75
CA LEU A 44 -6.57 7.11 -7.02
C LEU A 44 -6.19 7.06 -8.50
N ARG A 45 -6.09 5.86 -9.09
CA ARG A 45 -5.81 5.66 -10.52
C ARG A 45 -6.88 6.26 -11.42
N HIS A 46 -8.15 6.31 -10.98
CA HIS A 46 -9.20 6.98 -11.73
C HIS A 46 -9.01 8.51 -11.73
N MET A 47 -8.63 9.11 -10.59
CA MET A 47 -8.40 10.56 -10.48
C MET A 47 -7.08 11.02 -11.11
N TYR A 48 -6.09 10.12 -11.14
CA TYR A 48 -4.72 10.31 -11.63
C TYR A 48 -4.36 9.17 -12.60
N PRO A 49 -4.95 9.15 -13.80
CA PRO A 49 -4.74 8.08 -14.76
C PRO A 49 -3.31 8.07 -15.32
N SER A 50 -2.90 6.89 -15.81
CA SER A 50 -1.68 6.73 -16.60
C SER A 50 -1.65 7.74 -17.76
N GLY A 51 -0.50 8.37 -17.98
CA GLY A 51 -0.30 9.39 -19.00
C GLY A 51 -0.49 10.83 -18.51
N MET A 52 -1.11 11.06 -17.35
CA MET A 52 -1.21 12.39 -16.73
C MET A 52 0.19 12.95 -16.43
N SER A 53 0.41 14.24 -16.69
CA SER A 53 1.72 14.86 -16.48
C SER A 53 2.00 15.12 -15.00
N LYS A 54 3.28 15.23 -14.64
CA LYS A 54 3.71 15.61 -13.29
C LYS A 54 3.15 16.99 -12.89
N GLU A 55 3.08 17.90 -13.86
CA GLU A 55 2.53 19.23 -13.70
C GLU A 55 1.03 19.20 -13.38
N ASP A 56 0.26 18.36 -14.07
CA ASP A 56 -1.18 18.20 -13.80
C ASP A 56 -1.43 17.57 -12.42
N VAL A 57 -0.56 16.64 -11.98
CA VAL A 57 -0.60 16.10 -10.62
C VAL A 57 -0.37 17.21 -9.61
N GLN A 58 0.70 17.99 -9.77
CA GLN A 58 1.01 19.11 -8.87
C GLN A 58 -0.12 20.15 -8.86
N ALA A 59 -0.72 20.45 -10.01
CA ALA A 59 -1.84 21.37 -10.10
C ALA A 59 -3.06 20.90 -9.29
N LYS A 60 -3.34 19.59 -9.26
CA LYS A 60 -4.40 19.01 -8.42
C LYS A 60 -4.09 19.08 -6.93
N TRP A 61 -2.82 19.01 -6.54
CA TRP A 61 -2.37 19.18 -5.16
C TRP A 61 -2.23 20.65 -4.72
N GLY A 62 -2.31 21.59 -5.66
CA GLY A 62 -2.17 23.02 -5.41
C GLY A 62 -0.79 23.38 -4.88
N ASP A 63 -0.73 24.14 -3.79
CA ASP A 63 0.52 24.55 -3.15
C ASP A 63 1.19 23.43 -2.33
N THR A 64 0.51 22.30 -2.15
CA THR A 64 1.06 21.14 -1.44
C THR A 64 2.19 20.53 -2.26
N ARG A 65 3.39 20.48 -1.69
CA ARG A 65 4.54 19.83 -2.34
C ARG A 65 4.61 18.34 -1.97
N PRO A 66 5.23 17.50 -2.81
CA PRO A 66 5.56 16.13 -2.42
C PRO A 66 6.36 16.11 -1.11
N ASP A 67 6.00 15.23 -0.18
CA ASP A 67 6.79 14.98 1.02
C ASP A 67 8.03 14.13 0.73
N PHE A 68 8.02 13.44 -0.41
CA PHE A 68 9.18 12.76 -0.97
C PHE A 68 9.18 12.87 -2.49
N SER A 69 10.34 13.13 -3.08
CA SER A 69 10.55 13.10 -4.52
C SER A 69 11.94 12.56 -4.83
N ALA A 70 12.05 11.71 -5.84
CA ALA A 70 13.33 11.14 -6.26
C ALA A 70 13.36 10.85 -7.77
N SER A 71 14.56 10.93 -8.34
CA SER A 71 14.88 10.47 -9.68
C SER A 71 15.66 9.16 -9.62
N ARG A 72 15.54 8.37 -10.69
CA ARG A 72 16.23 7.08 -10.82
C ARG A 72 17.76 7.29 -10.80
N PRO A 73 18.50 6.55 -9.96
CA PRO A 73 19.95 6.50 -10.07
C PRO A 73 20.38 5.96 -11.44
N SER A 74 21.57 6.33 -11.92
CA SER A 74 22.10 5.84 -13.20
C SER A 74 22.24 4.32 -13.25
N GLN A 75 22.49 3.69 -12.09
CA GLN A 75 22.56 2.23 -11.91
C GLN A 75 21.18 1.57 -11.67
N GLY A 76 20.10 2.35 -11.71
CA GLY A 76 18.74 1.90 -11.43
C GLY A 76 18.33 1.99 -9.96
N TRP A 77 17.07 1.66 -9.67
CA TRP A 77 16.50 1.79 -8.33
C TRP A 77 17.14 0.89 -7.28
N GLY A 78 17.75 -0.24 -7.67
CA GLY A 78 18.50 -1.10 -6.75
C GLY A 78 19.73 -0.43 -6.13
N ALA A 79 20.23 0.66 -6.71
CA ALA A 79 21.32 1.46 -6.15
C ALA A 79 20.83 2.63 -5.28
N TYR A 80 19.51 2.78 -5.09
CA TYR A 80 18.97 3.84 -4.26
C TYR A 80 19.29 3.57 -2.79
N PRO A 81 19.77 4.56 -1.99
CA PRO A 81 20.26 4.32 -0.63
C PRO A 81 19.24 3.74 0.37
N SER A 82 17.95 3.91 0.09
CA SER A 82 16.89 3.36 0.92
C SER A 82 16.39 2.05 0.32
N ASP A 83 16.63 0.93 1.03
CA ASP A 83 16.14 -0.40 0.67
C ASP A 83 14.61 -0.43 0.46
N TYR A 84 13.88 0.32 1.29
CA TYR A 84 12.44 0.45 1.18
C TYR A 84 12.02 1.07 -0.16
N ILE A 85 12.65 2.19 -0.54
CA ILE A 85 12.34 2.86 -1.82
C ILE A 85 12.80 2.00 -3.00
N ALA A 86 14.00 1.42 -2.93
CA ALA A 86 14.54 0.53 -3.96
C ALA A 86 13.59 -0.64 -4.22
N LYS A 87 13.11 -1.29 -3.14
CA LYS A 87 12.15 -2.39 -3.23
C LYS A 87 10.80 -1.94 -3.77
N LYS A 88 10.20 -0.87 -3.22
CA LYS A 88 8.90 -0.36 -3.69
C LYS A 88 8.93 -0.07 -5.20
N LEU A 89 9.99 0.57 -5.68
CA LEU A 89 10.09 0.95 -7.08
C LEU A 89 10.37 -0.27 -7.96
N GLY A 90 11.23 -1.19 -7.52
CA GLY A 90 11.43 -2.47 -8.20
C GLY A 90 10.14 -3.30 -8.31
N ASP A 91 9.37 -3.42 -7.23
CA ASP A 91 8.08 -4.12 -7.22
C ASP A 91 7.07 -3.44 -8.16
N ARG A 92 7.05 -2.10 -8.19
CA ARG A 92 6.15 -1.34 -9.07
C ARG A 92 6.51 -1.53 -10.55
N GLU A 93 7.80 -1.55 -10.89
CA GLU A 93 8.26 -1.87 -12.25
C GLU A 93 7.88 -3.30 -12.64
N ALA A 94 8.03 -4.25 -11.72
CA ALA A 94 7.65 -5.65 -11.97
C ALA A 94 6.14 -5.82 -12.21
N VAL A 95 5.30 -5.13 -11.44
CA VAL A 95 3.84 -5.18 -11.57
C VAL A 95 3.36 -4.50 -12.87
N THR A 96 3.94 -3.36 -13.22
CA THR A 96 3.49 -2.56 -14.37
C THR A 96 4.15 -2.97 -15.68
N GLY A 97 5.30 -3.64 -15.63
CA GLY A 97 6.17 -3.89 -16.78
C GLY A 97 6.75 -2.60 -17.39
N ARG A 98 6.63 -1.46 -16.70
CA ARG A 98 7.04 -0.15 -17.18
C ARG A 98 8.17 0.40 -16.33
N ARG A 99 9.10 1.08 -16.99
CA ARG A 99 10.22 1.75 -16.32
C ARG A 99 9.71 3.01 -15.61
N VAL A 100 10.08 3.16 -14.33
CA VAL A 100 9.87 4.35 -13.51
C VAL A 100 11.14 5.18 -13.49
N GLU A 101 11.07 6.43 -13.91
CA GLU A 101 12.19 7.36 -13.92
C GLU A 101 12.12 8.36 -12.77
N PHE A 102 10.91 8.76 -12.37
CA PHE A 102 10.69 9.65 -11.24
C PHE A 102 9.60 9.12 -10.33
N VAL A 103 9.65 9.49 -9.07
CA VAL A 103 8.61 9.20 -8.10
C VAL A 103 8.35 10.44 -7.25
N ASP A 104 7.07 10.71 -7.01
CA ASP A 104 6.62 11.64 -6.00
C ASP A 104 5.71 10.91 -5.02
N ARG A 105 5.78 11.32 -3.76
CA ARG A 105 4.83 10.94 -2.71
C ARG A 105 4.27 12.19 -2.10
N TYR A 106 2.97 12.20 -1.91
CA TYR A 106 2.26 13.23 -1.20
C TYR A 106 1.65 12.64 0.06
N TRP A 107 1.71 13.40 1.14
CA TRP A 107 0.97 13.13 2.36
C TRP A 107 -0.25 14.04 2.38
N GLY A 108 -1.43 13.44 2.43
CA GLY A 108 -2.66 14.22 2.42
C GLY A 108 -3.86 13.46 2.94
N PRO A 109 -4.96 14.20 3.18
CA PRO A 109 -6.23 13.59 3.52
C PRO A 109 -6.80 12.87 2.30
N ASP A 110 -7.23 11.63 2.50
CA ASP A 110 -8.10 10.95 1.55
C ASP A 110 -9.47 10.76 2.20
N GLY A 111 -10.33 11.77 2.01
CA GLY A 111 -11.61 11.91 2.71
C GLY A 111 -11.50 12.55 4.10
N PHE A 112 -12.56 12.43 4.91
CA PHE A 112 -12.78 13.26 6.11
C PHE A 112 -11.74 13.09 7.24
N LEU A 113 -11.06 11.92 7.36
CA LEU A 113 -10.17 11.64 8.51
C LEU A 113 -8.97 10.70 8.22
N SER A 114 -8.64 10.39 6.97
CA SER A 114 -7.58 9.41 6.66
C SER A 114 -6.28 10.08 6.23
N LEU A 115 -5.20 9.87 6.99
CA LEU A 115 -3.84 10.30 6.65
C LEU A 115 -3.13 9.19 5.86
N CYS A 116 -2.93 9.41 4.57
CA CYS A 116 -2.34 8.43 3.67
C CYS A 116 -1.22 9.01 2.82
N TYR A 117 -0.43 8.12 2.22
CA TYR A 117 0.50 8.43 1.18
C TYR A 117 -0.13 8.12 -0.18
N CYS A 118 -0.08 9.11 -1.06
CA CYS A 118 -0.39 8.96 -2.48
C CYS A 118 0.94 8.95 -3.23
N TRP A 119 1.29 7.81 -3.81
CA TRP A 119 2.48 7.64 -4.62
C TRP A 119 2.13 7.79 -6.09
N TYR A 120 2.98 8.51 -6.81
CA TYR A 120 2.89 8.70 -8.25
C TYR A 120 4.22 8.31 -8.86
N PHE A 121 4.18 7.38 -9.80
CA PHE A 121 5.37 6.87 -10.49
C PHE A 121 5.33 7.38 -11.92
N TYR A 122 6.42 7.96 -12.40
CA TYR A 122 6.47 8.62 -13.70
C TYR A 122 7.51 7.98 -14.61
N ASP A 123 7.26 8.01 -15.92
CA ASP A 123 8.25 7.66 -16.94
C ASP A 123 9.23 8.82 -17.20
N SER A 124 10.15 8.61 -18.14
CA SER A 124 11.16 9.61 -18.53
C SER A 124 10.57 10.90 -19.11
N SER A 125 9.31 10.88 -19.54
CA SER A 125 8.60 12.05 -20.07
C SER A 125 7.80 12.77 -18.98
N GLY A 126 7.95 12.38 -17.71
CA GLY A 126 7.23 12.97 -16.59
C GLY A 126 5.74 12.59 -16.56
N ARG A 127 5.34 11.48 -17.19
CA ARG A 127 3.94 11.04 -17.22
C ARG A 127 3.71 9.85 -16.30
N ILE A 128 2.55 9.81 -15.64
CA ILE A 128 2.20 8.71 -14.72
C ILE A 128 2.28 7.37 -15.46
N VAL A 129 3.01 6.42 -14.89
CA VAL A 129 2.96 5.01 -15.25
C VAL A 129 1.97 4.25 -14.38
N ASP A 130 1.93 4.59 -13.09
CA ASP A 130 1.00 4.05 -12.11
C ASP A 130 0.87 5.00 -10.91
N ALA A 131 -0.19 4.82 -10.13
CA ALA A 131 -0.41 5.48 -8.85
C ALA A 131 -0.77 4.43 -7.79
N GLU A 132 -0.31 4.65 -6.57
CA GLU A 132 -0.55 3.75 -5.44
C GLU A 132 -0.99 4.54 -4.21
N TRP A 133 -1.99 4.00 -3.53
CA TRP A 133 -2.42 4.47 -2.23
C TRP A 133 -1.82 3.59 -1.12
N GLN A 134 -1.34 4.20 -0.04
CA GLN A 134 -0.74 3.49 1.10
C GLN A 134 -1.07 4.19 2.44
N TYR A 135 -1.27 3.45 3.53
CA TYR A 135 -1.38 4.08 4.85
C TYR A 135 -0.04 4.64 5.32
N LYS A 136 -0.07 5.73 6.09
CA LYS A 136 1.17 6.33 6.63
C LYS A 136 1.98 5.40 7.55
N ARG A 137 1.31 4.42 8.18
CA ARG A 137 1.92 3.50 9.15
C ARG A 137 2.46 2.21 8.53
N ASP A 138 2.32 2.05 7.21
CA ASP A 138 2.92 0.96 6.44
C ASP A 138 4.38 1.26 6.12
#